data_AF-A0A6A7K7V2-F1
#
_entry.id   AF-A0A6A7K7V2-F1
#
_cell.length_a   1.000
_cell.length_b   1.000
_cell.length_c   1.000
_cell.angle_alpha   90.00
_cell.angle_beta   90.00
_cell.angle_gamma   90.00
#
_symmetry.space_group_name_H-M   'P 1'
#
loop_
_entity.id
_entity.type
_entity.pdbx_description
1 polymer ?
#
loop_
_entity_poly.entity_id
_entity_poly.type
_entity_poly.pdbx_seq_one_letter_code
_entity_poly.pdbx_strand_id
1 'polypeptide(L)'
;MKKFFQFYKWELKNELYGCIYFAAMLSMYCILVLIHGGRNVDIFIMLQMLLVCYGISTFQMIIFSDENKYSKKELFIKLGLWFICSMILIIIISIIFNWFDSMETWAIGSFLIYMIICFIGIWVGIYITNKLDSKNLNQMLSNYQNKDSN
;
A
#
# COMPACT_ATOMS: atom_id res chain seq x y z
N MET A 1 14.50 24.95 -4.15
CA MET A 1 13.30 24.68 -4.99
C MET A 1 13.23 23.25 -5.52
N LYS A 2 14.17 22.74 -6.32
CA LYS A 2 14.08 21.36 -6.89
C LYS A 2 13.92 20.24 -5.83
N LYS A 3 14.65 20.31 -4.71
CA LYS A 3 14.51 19.34 -3.60
C LYS A 3 13.13 19.38 -2.93
N PHE A 4 12.52 20.56 -2.84
CA PHE A 4 11.18 20.73 -2.27
C PHE A 4 10.11 20.10 -3.17
N PHE A 5 10.18 20.34 -4.48
CA PHE A 5 9.28 19.69 -5.44
C PHE A 5 9.44 18.17 -5.48
N GLN A 6 10.67 17.65 -5.34
CA GLN A 6 10.90 16.21 -5.25
C GLN A 6 10.34 15.61 -3.96
N PHE A 7 10.53 16.28 -2.83
CA PHE A 7 9.94 15.88 -1.55
C PHE A 7 8.40 15.89 -1.62
N TYR A 8 7.81 16.95 -2.15
CA TYR A 8 6.37 17.08 -2.30
C TYR A 8 5.76 16.00 -3.22
N LYS A 9 6.44 15.67 -4.32
CA LYS A 9 6.03 14.57 -5.20
C LYS A 9 6.09 13.21 -4.48
N TRP A 10 7.11 13.02 -3.65
CA TRP A 10 7.27 11.82 -2.83
C TRP A 10 6.14 11.72 -1.79
N GLU A 11 5.86 12.81 -1.08
CA GLU A 11 4.80 12.88 -0.07
C GLU A 11 3.41 12.64 -0.67
N LEU A 12 3.09 13.25 -1.81
CA LEU A 12 1.82 12.98 -2.51
C LEU A 12 1.66 11.52 -2.91
N LYS A 13 2.76 10.89 -3.37
CA LYS A 13 2.73 9.46 -3.70
C LYS A 13 2.53 8.61 -2.44
N ASN A 14 3.10 9.02 -1.31
CA ASN A 14 2.94 8.37 -0.02
C ASN A 14 1.48 8.43 0.45
N GLU A 15 0.91 9.63 0.41
CA GLU A 15 -0.46 9.90 0.82
C GLU A 15 -1.46 9.11 -0.04
N LEU A 16 -1.24 9.05 -1.35
CA LEU A 16 -2.09 8.25 -2.25
C LEU A 16 -2.08 6.76 -1.86
N TYR A 17 -0.92 6.15 -1.63
CA TYR A 17 -0.87 4.76 -1.20
C TYR A 17 -1.44 4.56 0.20
N GLY A 18 -1.13 5.46 1.14
CA GLY A 18 -1.69 5.46 2.49
C GLY A 18 -3.21 5.48 2.47
N CYS A 19 -3.82 6.33 1.64
CA CYS A 19 -5.26 6.42 1.45
C CYS A 19 -5.85 5.16 0.83
N ILE A 20 -5.18 4.52 -0.14
CA ILE A 20 -5.65 3.25 -0.73
C ILE A 20 -5.64 2.14 0.34
N TYR A 21 -4.56 2.02 1.12
CA TYR A 21 -4.48 1.04 2.21
C TYR A 21 -5.54 1.31 3.28
N PHE A 22 -5.72 2.58 3.66
CA PHE A 22 -6.70 2.99 4.64
C PHE A 22 -8.13 2.69 4.18
N ALA A 23 -8.48 3.03 2.94
CA ALA A 23 -9.79 2.76 2.38
C ALA A 23 -10.11 1.26 2.37
N ALA A 24 -9.14 0.42 1.94
CA ALA A 24 -9.29 -1.02 1.98
C ALA A 24 -9.48 -1.53 3.42
N MET A 25 -8.61 -1.14 4.33
CA MET A 25 -8.65 -1.56 5.74
C MET A 25 -9.97 -1.14 6.41
N LEU A 26 -10.37 0.11 6.25
CA LEU A 26 -11.60 0.66 6.82
C LEU A 26 -12.83 -0.01 6.22
N SER A 27 -12.86 -0.25 4.91
CA SER A 27 -14.01 -0.90 4.26
C SER A 27 -14.26 -2.30 4.84
N MET A 28 -13.20 -3.09 5.03
CA MET A 28 -13.31 -4.42 5.61
C MET A 28 -13.72 -4.37 7.07
N TYR A 29 -13.14 -3.44 7.84
CA TYR A 29 -13.52 -3.24 9.22
C TYR A 29 -15.00 -2.88 9.38
N CYS A 30 -15.50 -1.95 8.56
CA CYS A 30 -16.92 -1.58 8.53
C CYS A 30 -17.83 -2.77 8.20
N ILE A 31 -17.45 -3.62 7.23
CA ILE A 31 -18.20 -4.84 6.91
C ILE A 31 -18.27 -5.77 8.12
N LEU A 32 -17.17 -5.96 8.84
CA LEU A 32 -17.14 -6.81 10.04
C LEU A 32 -18.00 -6.24 11.16
N VAL A 33 -17.95 -4.94 11.40
CA VAL A 33 -18.82 -4.25 12.38
C VAL A 33 -20.29 -4.45 12.03
N LEU A 34 -20.66 -4.32 10.75
CA LEU A 34 -22.04 -4.51 10.28
C LEU A 34 -22.52 -5.96 10.47
N ILE A 35 -21.67 -6.96 10.17
CA ILE A 35 -22.02 -8.37 10.36
C ILE A 35 -22.28 -8.69 11.84
N HIS A 36 -21.54 -8.06 12.75
CA HIS A 36 -21.73 -8.21 14.19
C HIS A 36 -22.84 -7.30 14.76
N GLY A 37 -23.64 -6.65 13.90
CA GLY A 37 -24.78 -5.82 14.30
C GLY A 37 -24.41 -4.41 14.80
N GLY A 38 -23.13 -4.04 14.75
CA GLY A 38 -22.65 -2.70 15.08
C GLY A 38 -22.99 -1.70 13.97
N ARG A 39 -23.23 -0.44 14.36
CA ARG A 39 -23.46 0.68 13.42
C ARG A 39 -22.46 1.82 13.58
N ASN A 40 -21.62 1.75 14.60
CA ASN A 40 -20.68 2.81 14.95
C ASN A 40 -19.28 2.22 14.92
N VAL A 41 -18.36 2.97 14.32
CA VAL A 41 -16.92 2.74 14.41
C VAL A 41 -16.36 3.86 15.26
N ASP A 42 -15.55 3.50 16.26
CA ASP A 42 -14.87 4.51 17.08
C ASP A 42 -13.89 5.31 16.22
N ILE A 43 -13.97 6.64 16.33
CA ILE A 43 -13.06 7.57 15.64
C ILE A 43 -11.61 7.29 16.00
N PHE A 44 -11.33 6.86 17.23
CA PHE A 44 -9.98 6.48 17.64
C PHE A 44 -9.45 5.27 16.87
N ILE A 45 -10.30 4.27 16.60
CA ILE A 45 -9.93 3.10 15.79
C ILE A 45 -9.63 3.54 14.35
N MET A 46 -10.46 4.42 13.77
CA MET A 46 -10.21 4.96 12.42
C MET A 46 -8.89 5.73 12.36
N LEU A 47 -8.59 6.54 13.38
CA LEU A 47 -7.36 7.32 13.44
C LEU A 47 -6.12 6.42 13.59
N GLN A 48 -6.22 5.36 14.39
CA GLN A 48 -5.16 4.36 14.50
C GLN A 48 -4.93 3.64 13.16
N MET A 49 -5.99 3.20 12.48
CA MET A 49 -5.88 2.59 11.14
C MET A 49 -5.22 3.53 10.14
N LEU A 50 -5.58 4.82 10.16
CA LEU A 50 -4.97 5.84 9.31
C LEU A 50 -3.46 5.94 9.56
N LEU A 51 -3.04 6.04 10.83
CA LEU A 51 -1.62 6.11 11.20
C LEU A 51 -0.85 4.85 10.79
N VAL A 52 -1.47 3.67 10.94
CA VAL A 52 -0.90 2.39 10.50
C VAL A 52 -0.69 2.36 9.00
N CYS A 53 -1.71 2.69 8.23
CA CYS A 53 -1.64 2.71 6.77
C CYS A 53 -0.64 3.75 6.25
N TYR A 54 -0.54 4.90 6.93
CA TYR A 54 0.47 5.91 6.63
C TYR A 54 1.89 5.40 6.93
N GLY A 55 2.09 4.70 8.04
CA GLY A 55 3.37 4.05 8.35
C GLY A 55 3.76 2.99 7.32
N ILE A 56 2.81 2.14 6.91
CA ILE A 56 3.02 1.07 5.91
C ILE A 56 3.40 1.64 4.54
N SER A 57 2.68 2.67 4.08
CA SER A 57 2.98 3.35 2.82
C SER A 57 4.35 4.05 2.86
N THR A 58 4.68 4.69 3.98
CA THR A 58 6.01 5.32 4.15
C THR A 58 7.12 4.27 4.10
N PHE A 59 6.92 3.14 4.78
CA PHE A 59 7.87 2.03 4.77
C PHE A 59 8.03 1.43 3.37
N GLN A 60 6.93 1.31 2.61
CA GLN A 60 6.96 0.93 1.20
C GLN A 60 7.84 1.89 0.42
N MET A 61 7.56 3.19 0.49
CA MET A 61 8.27 4.19 -0.29
C MET A 61 9.77 4.23 0.01
N ILE A 62 10.18 4.01 1.26
CA ILE A 62 11.59 3.95 1.65
C ILE A 62 12.27 2.71 1.04
N ILE A 63 11.63 1.54 1.15
CA ILE A 63 12.18 0.27 0.62
C ILE A 63 12.32 0.32 -0.91
N PHE A 64 11.36 0.96 -1.57
CA PHE A 64 11.22 1.05 -3.01
C PHE A 64 11.80 2.36 -3.62
N SER A 65 12.45 3.22 -2.83
CA SER A 65 12.96 4.51 -3.33
C SER A 65 14.10 4.38 -4.36
N ASP A 66 14.75 3.22 -4.45
CA ASP A 66 15.91 2.95 -5.33
C ASP A 66 15.59 1.93 -6.45
N GLU A 67 14.31 1.79 -6.85
CA GLU A 67 13.81 0.84 -7.86
C GLU A 67 14.67 0.74 -9.14
N ASN A 68 15.34 1.83 -9.56
CA ASN A 68 16.18 1.86 -10.75
C ASN A 68 17.49 1.07 -10.66
N LYS A 69 17.88 0.56 -9.48
CA LYS A 69 19.14 -0.18 -9.27
C LYS A 69 18.98 -1.66 -8.97
N TYR A 70 17.76 -2.15 -8.74
CA TYR A 70 17.56 -3.51 -8.23
C TYR A 70 17.29 -4.53 -9.33
N SER A 71 17.88 -5.71 -9.17
CA SER A 71 17.51 -6.87 -9.98
C SER A 71 16.07 -7.30 -9.64
N LYS A 72 15.34 -7.89 -10.60
CA LYS A 72 13.97 -8.40 -10.39
C LYS A 72 13.86 -9.25 -9.12
N LYS A 73 14.87 -10.07 -8.83
CA LYS A 73 14.92 -10.93 -7.63
C LYS A 73 14.98 -10.14 -6.32
N GLU A 74 15.79 -9.08 -6.26
CA GLU A 74 15.94 -8.24 -5.07
C GLU A 74 14.65 -7.46 -4.77
N LEU A 75 13.96 -7.03 -5.83
CA LEU A 75 12.67 -6.36 -5.71
C LEU A 75 11.60 -7.29 -5.11
N PHE A 76 11.58 -8.56 -5.51
CA PHE A 76 10.69 -9.57 -4.91
C PHE A 76 11.01 -9.83 -3.43
N ILE A 77 12.28 -9.92 -3.06
CA ILE A 77 12.70 -10.13 -1.66
C ILE A 77 12.27 -8.94 -0.79
N LYS A 78 12.53 -7.71 -1.26
CA LYS A 78 12.12 -6.48 -0.58
C LYS A 78 10.61 -6.37 -0.42
N LEU A 79 9.85 -6.77 -1.44
CA LEU A 79 8.40 -6.82 -1.36
C LEU A 79 7.92 -7.84 -0.31
N GLY A 80 8.51 -9.03 -0.31
CA GLY A 80 8.19 -10.06 0.69
C GLY A 80 8.48 -9.57 2.11
N LEU A 81 9.63 -8.93 2.33
CA LEU A 81 9.99 -8.33 3.61
C LEU A 81 8.99 -7.24 4.02
N TRP A 82 8.68 -6.32 3.11
CA TRP A 82 7.72 -5.25 3.35
C TRP A 82 6.33 -5.80 3.72
N PHE A 83 5.87 -6.81 2.99
CA PHE A 83 4.59 -7.46 3.22
C PHE A 83 4.54 -8.13 4.60
N ILE A 84 5.56 -8.92 4.95
CA ILE A 84 5.65 -9.61 6.25
C ILE A 84 5.69 -8.59 7.39
N CYS A 85 6.52 -7.56 7.29
CA CYS A 85 6.59 -6.50 8.29
C CYS A 85 5.26 -5.76 8.44
N SER A 86 4.58 -5.46 7.34
CA SER A 86 3.27 -4.79 7.36
C SER A 86 2.20 -5.65 8.01
N MET A 87 2.16 -6.96 7.72
CA MET A 87 1.25 -7.90 8.36
C MET A 87 1.49 -7.99 9.87
N ILE A 88 2.75 -8.13 10.29
CA ILE A 88 3.11 -8.19 11.70
C ILE A 88 2.69 -6.91 12.42
N LEU A 89 2.95 -5.75 11.81
CA LEU A 89 2.58 -4.46 12.38
C LEU A 89 1.06 -4.33 12.55
N ILE A 90 0.27 -4.75 11.56
CA ILE A 90 -1.20 -4.75 11.63
C ILE A 90 -1.69 -5.67 12.76
N ILE A 91 -1.13 -6.88 12.88
CA ILE A 91 -1.51 -7.84 13.92
C ILE A 91 -1.17 -7.31 15.32
N ILE A 92 0.03 -6.77 15.50
CA ILE A 92 0.45 -6.24 16.80
C ILE A 92 -0.46 -5.10 17.22
N ILE A 93 -0.76 -4.17 16.32
CA ILE A 93 -1.59 -3.00 16.62
C ILE A 93 -3.04 -3.43 16.83
N SER A 94 -3.58 -4.34 16.03
CA SER A 94 -4.95 -4.79 16.21
C SER A 94 -5.17 -5.47 17.57
N ILE A 95 -4.15 -6.18 18.08
CA ILE A 95 -4.15 -6.78 19.41
C ILE A 95 -3.99 -5.71 20.50
N ILE A 96 -3.01 -4.81 20.40
CA ILE A 96 -2.75 -3.77 21.42
C ILE A 96 -3.97 -2.86 21.61
N PHE A 97 -4.64 -2.52 20.52
CA PHE A 97 -5.78 -1.61 20.52
C PHE A 97 -7.13 -2.33 20.51
N ASN A 98 -7.13 -3.65 20.66
CA ASN A 98 -8.35 -4.47 20.80
C ASN A 98 -9.40 -4.19 19.72
N TRP A 99 -8.98 -4.05 18.45
CA TRP A 99 -9.87 -3.69 17.33
C TRP A 99 -11.04 -4.68 17.15
N PHE A 100 -10.86 -5.91 17.62
CA PHE A 100 -11.76 -7.05 17.44
C PHE A 100 -12.30 -7.62 18.77
N ASP A 101 -12.16 -6.91 19.90
CA ASP A 101 -12.52 -7.45 21.25
C ASP A 101 -13.98 -7.90 21.35
N SER A 102 -14.87 -7.21 20.63
CA SER A 102 -16.30 -7.51 20.57
C SER A 102 -16.68 -8.47 19.44
N MET A 103 -15.71 -9.03 18.72
CA MET A 103 -15.93 -9.87 17.54
C MET A 103 -15.42 -11.29 17.76
N GLU A 104 -16.03 -12.25 17.07
CA GLU A 104 -15.57 -13.63 17.10
C GLU A 104 -14.21 -13.78 16.41
N THR A 105 -13.44 -14.81 16.78
CA THR A 105 -12.06 -15.01 16.31
C THR A 105 -11.93 -15.18 14.79
N TRP A 106 -13.00 -15.61 14.11
CA TRP A 106 -13.02 -15.67 12.64
C TRP A 106 -12.95 -14.29 11.98
N ALA A 107 -13.39 -13.23 12.66
CA ALA A 107 -13.35 -11.86 12.14
C ALA A 107 -11.89 -11.42 11.87
N ILE A 108 -10.98 -11.72 12.81
CA ILE A 108 -9.54 -11.45 12.67
C ILE A 108 -8.97 -12.21 11.46
N GLY A 109 -9.31 -13.49 11.32
CA GLY A 109 -8.85 -14.31 10.19
C GLY A 109 -9.32 -13.77 8.84
N SER A 110 -10.60 -13.41 8.74
CA SER A 110 -11.19 -12.85 7.52
C SER A 110 -10.59 -11.49 7.15
N PHE A 111 -10.36 -10.62 8.15
CA PHE A 111 -9.69 -9.34 7.98
C PHE A 111 -8.27 -9.50 7.43
N LEU A 112 -7.47 -10.40 8.02
CA LEU A 112 -6.11 -10.65 7.56
C LEU A 112 -6.09 -11.20 6.13
N ILE A 113 -6.95 -12.17 5.80
CA ILE A 113 -7.07 -12.71 4.45
C ILE A 113 -7.42 -11.60 3.45
N TYR A 114 -8.39 -10.74 3.79
CA TYR A 114 -8.76 -9.61 2.94
C TYR A 114 -7.59 -8.66 2.72
N MET A 115 -6.87 -8.29 3.79
CA MET A 115 -5.70 -7.42 3.67
C MET A 115 -4.65 -8.04 2.75
N ILE A 116 -4.36 -9.33 2.88
CA ILE A 116 -3.42 -10.05 1.99
C ILE A 116 -3.84 -9.89 0.52
N ILE A 117 -5.12 -10.09 0.20
CA ILE A 117 -5.66 -9.94 -1.16
C ILE A 117 -5.47 -8.51 -1.65
N CYS A 118 -5.77 -7.51 -0.83
CA CYS A 118 -5.58 -6.09 -1.17
C CYS A 118 -4.11 -5.75 -1.42
N PHE A 119 -3.20 -6.23 -0.58
CA PHE A 119 -1.75 -6.02 -0.76
C PHE A 119 -1.25 -6.62 -2.07
N ILE A 120 -1.67 -7.85 -2.40
CA ILE A 120 -1.35 -8.49 -3.68
C ILE A 120 -1.94 -7.68 -4.84
N GLY A 121 -3.20 -7.25 -4.74
CA GLY A 121 -3.87 -6.46 -5.77
C GLY A 121 -3.16 -5.13 -6.06
N ILE A 122 -2.78 -4.41 -5.02
CA ILE A 122 -2.03 -3.15 -5.14
C ILE A 122 -0.65 -3.40 -5.77
N TRP A 123 0.04 -4.47 -5.36
CA TRP A 123 1.32 -4.83 -5.96
C TRP A 123 1.20 -5.15 -7.46
N VAL A 124 0.19 -5.94 -7.85
CA VAL A 124 -0.09 -6.24 -9.27
C VAL A 124 -0.42 -4.95 -10.04
N GLY A 125 -1.21 -4.05 -9.45
CA GLY A 125 -1.52 -2.75 -10.04
C GLY A 125 -0.28 -1.90 -10.30
N ILE A 126 0.63 -1.83 -9.32
CA ILE A 126 1.93 -1.14 -9.46
C ILE A 126 2.77 -1.81 -10.56
N TYR A 127 2.85 -3.14 -10.57
CA TYR A 127 3.62 -3.89 -11.57
C TYR A 127 3.13 -3.64 -13.00
N ILE A 128 1.80 -3.64 -13.20
CA ILE A 128 1.19 -3.37 -14.51
C ILE A 128 1.47 -1.92 -14.94
N THR A 129 1.28 -0.96 -14.03
CA THR A 129 1.52 0.46 -14.30
C THR A 129 2.96 0.70 -14.73
N ASN A 130 3.93 0.17 -13.98
CA ASN A 130 5.36 0.28 -14.30
C ASN A 130 5.69 -0.35 -15.67
N LYS A 131 5.04 -1.46 -16.03
CA LYS A 131 5.23 -2.12 -17.33
C LYS A 131 4.65 -1.31 -18.49
N LEU A 132 3.50 -0.65 -18.30
CA LEU A 132 2.89 0.21 -19.30
C LEU A 132 3.71 1.49 -19.50
N ASP A 133 4.17 2.12 -18.43
CA ASP A 133 5.01 3.31 -18.49
C ASP A 133 6.34 3.02 -19.19
N SER A 134 6.96 1.87 -18.91
CA SER A 134 8.19 1.44 -19.60
C SER A 134 8.00 1.28 -21.11
N LYS A 135 6.82 0.79 -21.56
CA LYS A 135 6.51 0.67 -22.99
C LYS A 135 6.31 2.03 -23.64
N ASN A 136 5.58 2.93 -22.99
CA ASN A 136 5.36 4.28 -23.49
C ASN A 136 6.68 5.06 -23.60
N LEU A 137 7.57 4.93 -22.61
CA LEU A 137 8.88 5.59 -22.63
C LEU A 137 9.75 5.11 -23.80
N ASN A 138 9.80 3.80 -24.02
CA ASN A 138 10.55 3.20 -25.13
C ASN A 138 9.98 3.63 -26.49
N GLN A 139 8.66 3.76 -26.61
CA GLN A 139 8.02 4.21 -27.84
C GLN A 139 8.27 5.71 -28.10
N MET A 140 8.27 6.55 -27.06
CA MET A 140 8.66 7.94 -27.20
C MET A 140 10.13 8.07 -27.62
N LEU A 141 11.04 7.31 -27.01
CA LEU A 141 12.46 7.30 -27.37
C LEU A 141 12.69 6.87 -28.83
N SER A 142 11.99 5.83 -29.32
CA SER A 142 12.14 5.42 -30.72
C SER A 142 11.62 6.49 -31.68
N ASN A 143 10.55 7.19 -31.32
CA ASN A 143 10.00 8.28 -32.13
C ASN A 143 10.92 9.52 -32.16
N TYR A 144 11.65 9.82 -31.08
CA TYR A 144 12.66 10.88 -31.06
C TYR A 144 13.90 10.48 -31.89
N GLN A 145 14.43 9.27 -31.72
CA GLN A 145 15.59 8.78 -32.47
C GLN A 145 15.33 8.72 -33.99
N ASN A 146 14.11 8.34 -34.39
CA ASN A 146 13.69 8.32 -35.80
C ASN A 146 13.39 9.72 -36.37
N LYS A 147 13.21 10.75 -35.51
CA LYS A 147 13.03 12.14 -35.94
C LYS A 147 14.35 12.88 -36.15
N ASP A 148 15.39 12.55 -35.38
CA ASP A 148 16.73 13.16 -35.51
C ASP A 148 17.58 12.52 -36.63
N SER A 149 17.09 11.46 -37.28
CA SER A 149 17.79 10.73 -38.36
C SER A 149 17.23 10.98 -39.78
N ASN A 150 16.32 11.95 -39.92
CA ASN A 150 15.86 12.52 -41.20
C ASN A 150 16.20 14.01 -41.27
#